data_AF-A0A2N7N9I2-F1
#
_entry.id   AF-A0A2N7N9I2-F1
#
_cell.length_a   1.000
_cell.length_b   1.000
_cell.length_c   1.000
_cell.angle_alpha   90.00
_cell.angle_beta   90.00
_cell.angle_gamma   90.00
#
_symmetry.space_group_name_H-M   'P 1'
#
loop_
_entity.id
_entity.type
_entity.pdbx_description
1 polymer ?
#
loop_
_entity_poly.entity_id
_entity_poly.type
_entity_poly.pdbx_seq_one_letter_code
_entity_poly.pdbx_strand_id
1 'polypeptide(L)'
;MLETRNVFIDTQYFVKSNYNFESISFLSLKELCQKEELRYLMTSVVEREVENKIELSIKEALGSLQSFKRKAHILSTIDDPSLSSLFADVREEDVYGKANEVFHSFNTECKYEYVEADQIDPEKLLELYFEKKAPFGDGKKKSEFPDAISLLSLETYLEESEKLYVISDDKDLKAYCEGNERLIAVDSLEKLLDIYNLHTNARTEKVKQFIESKTDEIKAQVSDYISGSDVYNSSSWEDAEVDSFSVSEVGDFEINVVHVSDEECQLALDLTIELDVTVIGPDFSNGVYDKEDGHFYSFGSTTREEVIPFDFICELNLSYEFVGGELEDVEIVDLYIPKAHSIEVNVEEHDQSEWY
;
A
#
# COMPACT_ATOMS: atom_id res chain seq x y z
N MET A 1 -4.78 23.34 -5.10
CA MET A 1 -3.60 24.20 -5.33
C MET A 1 -2.55 23.79 -4.30
N LEU A 2 -1.27 23.77 -4.66
CA LEU A 2 -0.19 23.39 -3.73
C LEU A 2 -0.05 24.42 -2.61
N GLU A 3 -0.13 23.99 -1.36
CA GLU A 3 -0.13 24.86 -0.17
C GLU A 3 1.26 25.00 0.48
N THR A 4 2.11 23.98 0.31
CA THR A 4 3.49 23.93 0.84
C THR A 4 4.33 22.97 0.02
N ARG A 5 5.65 23.03 0.21
CA ARG A 5 6.62 22.07 -0.36
C ARG A 5 7.17 21.12 0.70
N ASN A 6 6.81 21.31 1.97
CA ASN A 6 7.23 20.44 3.06
C ASN A 6 6.37 19.17 3.05
N VAL A 7 7.02 18.01 3.14
CA VAL A 7 6.38 16.70 3.07
C VAL A 7 6.90 15.82 4.19
N PHE A 8 6.00 15.14 4.87
CA PHE A 8 6.31 14.07 5.82
C PHE A 8 5.52 12.84 5.43
N ILE A 9 6.18 11.67 5.49
CA ILE A 9 5.57 10.39 5.14
C ILE A 9 5.50 9.55 6.40
N ASP A 10 4.29 9.12 6.73
CA ASP A 10 4.03 8.26 7.87
C ASP A 10 4.51 6.82 7.62
N THR A 11 4.81 6.09 8.69
CA THR A 11 5.23 4.67 8.66
C THR A 11 4.26 3.82 7.85
N GLN A 12 2.95 4.08 7.97
CA GLN A 12 1.91 3.33 7.29
C GLN A 12 2.06 3.31 5.77
N TYR A 13 2.48 4.43 5.15
CA TYR A 13 2.64 4.51 3.69
C TYR A 13 3.80 3.64 3.20
N PHE A 14 4.92 3.58 3.94
CA PHE A 14 6.04 2.68 3.62
C PHE A 14 5.65 1.21 3.65
N VAL A 15 4.83 0.81 4.64
CA VAL A 15 4.30 -0.55 4.73
C VAL A 15 3.33 -0.83 3.58
N LYS A 16 2.40 0.10 3.28
CA LYS A 16 1.40 -0.05 2.19
C LYS A 16 2.06 -0.22 0.82
N SER A 17 3.17 0.47 0.59
CA SER A 17 3.99 0.41 -0.63
C SER A 17 4.99 -0.76 -0.65
N ASN A 18 4.98 -1.62 0.38
CA ASN A 18 5.89 -2.76 0.52
C ASN A 18 7.38 -2.36 0.44
N TYR A 19 7.71 -1.16 0.89
CA TYR A 19 9.06 -0.59 0.83
C TYR A 19 9.66 -0.60 -0.59
N ASN A 20 8.83 -0.53 -1.63
CA ASN A 20 9.30 -0.52 -3.01
C ASN A 20 9.80 0.87 -3.39
N PHE A 21 11.01 1.24 -2.95
CA PHE A 21 11.63 2.55 -3.24
C PHE A 21 11.95 2.78 -4.72
N GLU A 22 11.79 1.77 -5.57
CA GLU A 22 11.86 1.85 -7.03
C GLU A 22 10.49 2.08 -7.68
N SER A 23 9.42 2.22 -6.88
CA SER A 23 8.11 2.61 -7.40
C SER A 23 8.15 4.03 -7.97
N ILE A 24 7.26 4.28 -8.94
CA ILE A 24 7.19 5.56 -9.65
C ILE A 24 6.97 6.72 -8.66
N SER A 25 6.12 6.54 -7.64
CA SER A 25 5.86 7.55 -6.62
C SER A 25 7.11 7.94 -5.81
N PHE A 26 7.90 6.95 -5.37
CA PHE A 26 9.14 7.22 -4.64
C PHE A 26 10.22 7.82 -5.55
N LEU A 27 10.35 7.35 -6.79
CA LEU A 27 11.30 7.90 -7.75
C LEU A 27 10.96 9.36 -8.11
N SER A 28 9.67 9.68 -8.30
CA SER A 28 9.18 11.04 -8.54
C SER A 28 9.44 11.95 -7.34
N LEU A 29 9.12 11.49 -6.11
CA LEU A 29 9.47 12.23 -4.89
C LEU A 29 10.98 12.51 -4.81
N LYS A 30 11.80 11.49 -5.05
CA LYS A 30 13.26 11.61 -5.02
C LYS A 30 13.76 12.65 -6.01
N GLU A 31 13.27 12.62 -7.24
CA GLU A 31 13.62 13.59 -8.27
C GLU A 31 13.25 15.02 -7.84
N LEU A 32 12.04 15.21 -7.31
CA LEU A 32 11.57 16.52 -6.84
C LEU A 32 12.39 17.02 -5.65
N CYS A 33 12.78 16.15 -4.71
CA CYS A 33 13.66 16.50 -3.61
C CYS A 33 15.07 16.87 -4.09
N GLN A 34 15.62 16.13 -5.06
CA GLN A 34 16.93 16.43 -5.64
C GLN A 34 16.96 17.78 -6.36
N LYS A 35 15.84 18.16 -6.98
CA LYS A 35 15.60 19.47 -7.62
C LYS A 35 15.25 20.59 -6.63
N GLU A 36 15.18 20.31 -5.33
CA GLU A 36 14.78 21.26 -4.28
C GLU A 36 13.35 21.81 -4.47
N GLU A 37 12.50 21.02 -5.15
CA GLU A 37 11.09 21.32 -5.39
C GLU A 37 10.19 20.85 -4.23
N LEU A 38 10.59 19.79 -3.54
CA LEU A 38 9.97 19.30 -2.31
C LEU A 38 11.02 19.14 -1.20
N ARG A 39 10.65 19.52 0.03
CA ARG A 39 11.44 19.36 1.24
C ARG A 39 10.89 18.18 2.04
N TYR A 40 11.62 17.08 2.09
CA TYR A 40 11.18 15.86 2.77
C TYR A 40 11.69 15.81 4.21
N LEU A 41 10.77 15.73 5.17
CA LEU A 41 11.03 15.62 6.60
C LEU A 41 10.75 14.19 7.05
N MET A 42 11.63 13.63 7.89
CA MET A 42 11.40 12.35 8.56
C MET A 42 11.74 12.47 10.03
N THR A 43 10.84 11.99 10.90
CA THR A 43 11.08 12.01 12.33
C THR A 43 11.92 10.81 12.75
N SER A 44 12.68 10.97 13.84
CA SER A 44 13.42 9.88 14.48
C SER A 44 12.55 8.70 14.92
N VAL A 45 11.25 8.93 15.12
CA VAL A 45 10.28 7.89 15.45
C VAL A 45 9.92 7.07 14.21
N VAL A 46 9.48 7.72 13.13
CA VAL A 46 9.11 7.03 11.88
C VAL A 46 10.29 6.24 11.32
N GLU A 47 11.50 6.82 11.31
CA GLU A 47 12.70 6.12 10.83
C GLU A 47 12.87 4.76 11.54
N ARG A 48 12.79 4.75 12.87
CA ARG A 48 12.91 3.52 13.68
C ARG A 48 11.74 2.58 13.50
N GLU A 49 10.54 3.09 13.32
CA GLU A 49 9.37 2.24 13.07
C GLU A 49 9.48 1.54 11.72
N VAL A 50 9.89 2.25 10.67
CA VAL A 50 10.12 1.67 9.35
C VAL A 50 11.23 0.62 9.41
N GLU A 51 12.36 0.90 10.07
CA GLU A 51 13.43 -0.08 10.28
C GLU A 51 12.93 -1.37 10.97
N ASN A 52 12.15 -1.23 12.05
CA ASN A 52 11.59 -2.37 12.77
C ASN A 52 10.57 -3.14 11.91
N LYS A 53 9.75 -2.43 11.12
CA LYS A 53 8.76 -3.06 10.24
C LYS A 53 9.43 -3.81 9.09
N ILE A 54 10.51 -3.27 8.53
CA ILE A 54 11.37 -3.98 7.56
C ILE A 54 11.91 -5.27 8.18
N GLU A 55 12.45 -5.23 9.40
CA GLU A 55 12.96 -6.42 10.10
C GLU A 55 11.87 -7.49 10.26
N LEU A 56 10.69 -7.09 10.74
CA LEU A 56 9.56 -8.00 10.95
C LEU A 56 9.07 -8.61 9.64
N SER A 57 8.90 -7.81 8.57
CA SER A 57 8.48 -8.28 7.26
C SER A 57 9.48 -9.26 6.64
N ILE A 58 10.79 -9.02 6.79
CA ILE A 58 11.84 -9.92 6.29
C ILE A 58 11.82 -11.23 7.06
N LYS A 59 11.69 -11.18 8.38
CA LYS A 59 11.62 -12.37 9.23
C LYS A 59 10.41 -13.25 8.88
N GLU A 60 9.26 -12.63 8.66
CA GLU A 60 8.05 -13.31 8.21
C GLU A 60 8.26 -13.97 6.83
N ALA A 61 8.76 -13.21 5.85
CA ALA A 61 9.04 -13.71 4.51
C ALA A 61 10.03 -14.88 4.51
N LEU A 62 11.12 -14.79 5.28
CA LEU A 62 12.10 -15.87 5.43
C LEU A 62 11.52 -17.08 6.17
N GLY A 63 10.65 -16.87 7.16
CA GLY A 63 9.91 -17.94 7.83
C GLY A 63 9.02 -18.72 6.87
N SER A 64 8.28 -18.01 6.02
CA SER A 64 7.46 -18.57 4.94
C SER A 64 8.31 -19.33 3.92
N LEU A 65 9.45 -18.75 3.48
CA LEU A 65 10.40 -19.41 2.59
C LEU A 65 10.95 -20.72 3.20
N GLN A 66 11.31 -20.72 4.49
CA GLN A 66 11.74 -21.95 5.18
C GLN A 66 10.64 -23.00 5.24
N SER A 67 9.39 -22.58 5.48
CA SER A 67 8.23 -23.49 5.46
C SER A 67 8.03 -24.12 4.09
N PHE A 68 8.09 -23.31 3.03
CA PHE A 68 8.07 -23.76 1.65
C PHE A 68 9.18 -24.78 1.37
N LYS A 69 10.44 -24.46 1.72
CA LYS A 69 11.58 -25.37 1.53
C LYS A 69 11.38 -26.74 2.20
N ARG A 70 10.74 -26.77 3.38
CA ARG A 70 10.45 -28.04 4.09
C ARG A 70 9.38 -28.87 3.37
N LYS A 71 8.32 -28.23 2.87
CA LYS A 71 7.19 -28.93 2.21
C LYS A 71 7.51 -29.33 0.77
N ALA A 72 8.31 -28.54 0.06
CA ALA A 72 8.58 -28.70 -1.36
C ALA A 72 9.91 -29.41 -1.68
N HIS A 73 10.44 -30.24 -0.78
CA HIS A 73 11.74 -30.91 -0.96
C HIS A 73 11.85 -31.69 -2.28
N ILE A 74 10.75 -32.20 -2.83
CA ILE A 74 10.80 -32.88 -4.14
C ILE A 74 11.35 -31.97 -5.26
N LEU A 75 11.08 -30.66 -5.20
CA LEU A 75 11.55 -29.69 -6.20
C LEU A 75 13.07 -29.54 -6.19
N SER A 76 13.73 -29.71 -5.03
CA SER A 76 15.19 -29.62 -4.93
C SER A 76 15.92 -30.83 -5.56
N THR A 77 15.18 -31.91 -5.86
CA THR A 77 15.73 -33.12 -6.50
C THR A 77 15.74 -33.02 -8.03
N ILE A 78 15.07 -32.01 -8.59
CA ILE A 78 15.02 -31.76 -10.02
C ILE A 78 16.24 -30.94 -10.39
N ASP A 79 17.02 -31.41 -11.37
CA ASP A 79 18.20 -30.72 -11.90
C ASP A 79 17.76 -29.55 -12.80
N ASP A 80 17.22 -28.51 -12.16
CA ASP A 80 16.82 -27.25 -12.78
C ASP A 80 17.43 -26.07 -12.00
N PRO A 81 18.19 -25.18 -12.65
CA PRO A 81 18.83 -24.04 -11.98
C PRO A 81 17.84 -23.11 -11.26
N SER A 82 16.66 -22.89 -11.83
CA SER A 82 15.63 -22.00 -11.26
C SER A 82 15.00 -22.62 -10.02
N LEU A 83 14.83 -23.94 -9.98
CA LEU A 83 14.36 -24.64 -8.78
C LEU A 83 15.45 -24.71 -7.72
N SER A 84 16.70 -24.97 -8.11
CA SER A 84 17.82 -25.08 -7.17
C SER A 84 18.08 -23.79 -6.38
N SER A 85 17.85 -22.61 -7.00
CA SER A 85 18.05 -21.31 -6.37
C SER A 85 17.04 -21.04 -5.25
N LEU A 86 15.81 -21.58 -5.34
CA LEU A 86 14.78 -21.46 -4.29
C LEU A 86 15.21 -22.08 -2.97
N PHE A 87 16.17 -23.02 -3.00
CA PHE A 87 16.67 -23.72 -1.81
C PHE A 87 17.97 -23.13 -1.27
N ALA A 88 18.58 -22.14 -1.95
CA ALA A 88 19.81 -21.50 -1.50
C ALA A 88 19.65 -20.88 -0.10
N ASP A 89 20.64 -21.05 0.76
CA ASP A 89 20.60 -20.48 2.11
C ASP A 89 20.72 -18.96 2.05
N VAL A 90 19.76 -18.29 2.68
CA VAL A 90 19.68 -16.84 2.78
C VAL A 90 19.81 -16.48 4.25
N ARG A 91 20.83 -15.69 4.61
CA ARG A 91 21.02 -15.23 5.98
C ARG A 91 20.14 -14.02 6.22
N GLU A 92 19.32 -14.06 7.27
CA GLU A 92 18.42 -12.98 7.67
C GLU A 92 19.15 -11.65 7.83
N GLU A 93 20.32 -11.66 8.50
CA GLU A 93 21.18 -10.49 8.70
C GLU A 93 21.61 -9.82 7.38
N ASP A 94 21.88 -10.59 6.33
CA ASP A 94 22.30 -10.03 5.03
C ASP A 94 21.11 -9.39 4.29
N VAL A 95 19.93 -10.00 4.37
CA VAL A 95 18.71 -9.47 3.72
C VAL A 95 18.26 -8.20 4.42
N TYR A 96 18.23 -8.23 5.75
CA TYR A 96 17.92 -7.06 6.57
C TYR A 96 18.92 -5.93 6.31
N GLY A 97 20.22 -6.23 6.32
CA GLY A 97 21.25 -5.23 6.03
C GLY A 97 21.07 -4.54 4.68
N LYS A 98 20.75 -5.30 3.63
CA LYS A 98 20.48 -4.73 2.29
C LYS A 98 19.20 -3.92 2.24
N ALA A 99 18.11 -4.41 2.82
CA ALA A 99 16.84 -3.68 2.83
C ALA A 99 16.98 -2.35 3.58
N ASN A 100 17.69 -2.35 4.71
CA ASN A 100 17.95 -1.13 5.46
C ASN A 100 18.88 -0.17 4.71
N GLU A 101 19.90 -0.70 4.01
CA GLU A 101 20.75 0.10 3.12
C GLU A 101 19.95 0.79 2.01
N VAL A 102 18.99 0.10 1.39
CA VAL A 102 18.10 0.70 0.37
C VAL A 102 17.26 1.83 0.98
N PHE A 103 16.64 1.62 2.15
CA PHE A 103 15.86 2.66 2.84
C PHE A 103 16.70 3.90 3.16
N HIS A 104 17.87 3.73 3.79
CA HIS A 104 18.73 4.86 4.12
C HIS A 104 19.32 5.55 2.87
N SER A 105 19.65 4.78 1.83
CA SER A 105 20.15 5.34 0.57
C SER A 105 19.08 6.20 -0.10
N PHE A 106 17.83 5.71 -0.16
CA PHE A 106 16.70 6.48 -0.66
C PHE A 106 16.54 7.81 0.08
N ASN A 107 16.48 7.78 1.42
CA ASN A 107 16.33 8.99 2.23
C ASN A 107 17.49 9.97 2.02
N THR A 108 18.73 9.46 1.97
CA THR A 108 19.93 10.26 1.73
C THR A 108 19.91 10.91 0.35
N GLU A 109 19.48 10.18 -0.69
CA GLU A 109 19.33 10.70 -2.05
C GLU A 109 18.23 11.76 -2.14
N CYS A 110 17.17 11.64 -1.34
CA CYS A 110 16.14 12.66 -1.16
C CYS A 110 16.61 13.87 -0.33
N LYS A 111 17.84 13.86 0.21
CA LYS A 111 18.36 14.90 1.12
C LYS A 111 17.39 15.18 2.28
N TYR A 112 16.80 14.14 2.84
CA TYR A 112 15.78 14.28 3.88
C TYR A 112 16.30 15.07 5.09
N GLU A 113 15.39 15.76 5.75
CA GLU A 113 15.67 16.47 7.00
C GLU A 113 15.24 15.63 8.18
N TYR A 114 16.22 15.30 9.03
CA TYR A 114 16.01 14.50 10.22
C TYR A 114 15.45 15.35 11.36
N VAL A 115 14.27 14.97 11.84
CA VAL A 115 13.57 15.67 12.94
C VAL A 115 13.64 14.83 14.21
N GLU A 116 14.48 15.28 15.15
CA GLU A 116 14.59 14.66 16.46
C GLU A 116 13.37 14.96 17.35
N ALA A 117 13.04 14.01 18.23
CA ALA A 117 11.95 14.15 19.20
C ALA A 117 12.38 14.81 20.52
N ASP A 118 13.48 15.57 20.51
CA ASP A 118 14.13 16.12 21.70
C ASP A 118 13.54 17.45 22.18
N GLN A 119 12.81 18.16 21.31
CA GLN A 119 12.18 19.46 21.60
C GLN A 119 10.67 19.37 21.90
N ILE A 120 10.11 18.16 22.08
CA ILE A 120 8.68 18.01 22.39
C ILE A 120 8.35 18.49 23.82
N ASP A 121 7.17 19.09 24.00
CA ASP A 121 6.63 19.39 25.33
C ASP A 121 5.93 18.16 25.92
N PRO A 122 6.47 17.54 26.99
CA PRO A 122 5.86 16.35 27.59
C PRO A 122 4.49 16.62 28.20
N GLU A 123 4.22 17.82 28.71
CA GLU A 123 2.92 18.16 29.30
C GLU A 123 1.85 18.22 28.20
N LYS A 124 2.18 18.80 27.04
CA LYS A 124 1.28 18.79 25.86
C LYS A 124 1.00 17.36 25.38
N LEU A 125 2.02 16.50 25.31
CA LEU A 125 1.85 15.09 24.94
C LEU A 125 0.93 14.34 25.93
N LEU A 126 1.13 14.54 27.24
CA LEU A 126 0.30 13.93 28.27
C LEU A 126 -1.13 14.49 28.24
N GLU A 127 -1.32 15.77 27.96
CA GLU A 127 -2.64 16.38 27.77
C GLU A 127 -3.39 15.70 26.61
N LEU A 128 -2.76 15.55 25.45
CA LEU A 128 -3.36 14.85 24.30
C LEU A 128 -3.84 13.44 24.69
N TYR A 129 -3.01 12.69 25.43
CA TYR A 129 -3.32 11.35 25.89
C TYR A 129 -4.46 11.30 26.91
N PHE A 130 -4.40 12.10 27.98
CA PHE A 130 -5.40 12.06 29.05
C PHE A 130 -6.74 12.66 28.65
N GLU A 131 -6.72 13.67 27.77
CA GLU A 131 -7.91 14.30 27.21
C GLU A 131 -8.45 13.56 25.98
N LYS A 132 -7.81 12.47 25.56
CA LYS A 132 -8.22 11.63 24.43
C LYS A 132 -8.34 12.41 23.11
N LYS A 133 -7.49 13.42 22.94
CA LYS A 133 -7.39 14.16 21.68
C LYS A 133 -6.68 13.29 20.66
N ALA A 134 -6.87 13.56 19.37
CA ALA A 134 -6.08 12.92 18.34
C ALA A 134 -4.56 13.11 18.63
N PRO A 135 -3.70 12.16 18.24
CA PRO A 135 -4.01 10.88 17.58
C PRO A 135 -4.50 9.78 18.56
N PHE A 136 -4.65 10.05 19.87
CA PHE A 136 -5.06 9.02 20.83
C PHE A 136 -6.53 8.62 20.75
N GLY A 137 -7.44 9.56 20.50
CA GLY A 137 -8.88 9.30 20.41
C GLY A 137 -9.47 8.52 21.60
N ASP A 138 -10.60 7.85 21.39
CA ASP A 138 -11.26 7.05 22.42
C ASP A 138 -10.60 5.67 22.63
N GLY A 139 -10.38 5.29 23.89
CA GLY A 139 -9.87 3.98 24.29
C GLY A 139 -8.57 4.04 25.09
N LYS A 140 -7.87 2.90 25.20
CA LYS A 140 -6.54 2.80 25.82
C LYS A 140 -5.46 2.69 24.74
N LYS A 141 -5.46 3.64 23.81
CA LYS A 141 -4.64 3.71 22.60
C LYS A 141 -3.18 4.11 22.91
N LYS A 142 -2.50 3.31 23.73
CA LYS A 142 -1.07 3.51 24.04
C LYS A 142 -0.15 3.25 22.85
N SER A 143 -0.67 2.62 21.80
CA SER A 143 0.02 2.42 20.53
C SER A 143 0.31 3.72 19.80
N GLU A 144 -0.42 4.81 20.08
CA GLU A 144 -0.37 6.08 19.31
C GLU A 144 0.64 7.09 19.88
N PHE A 145 1.40 6.71 20.91
CA PHE A 145 2.47 7.57 21.43
C PHE A 145 3.55 7.90 20.38
N PRO A 146 4.04 6.94 19.56
CA PRO A 146 4.92 7.22 18.44
C PRO A 146 4.36 8.30 17.51
N ASP A 147 3.10 8.17 17.09
CA ASP A 147 2.45 9.13 16.19
C ASP A 147 2.32 10.51 16.81
N ALA A 148 1.87 10.58 18.07
CA ALA A 148 1.78 11.84 18.80
C ALA A 148 3.15 12.51 18.95
N ILE A 149 4.20 11.74 19.23
CA ILE A 149 5.57 12.25 19.31
C ILE A 149 6.03 12.75 17.94
N SER A 150 5.79 12.01 16.86
CA SER A 150 6.13 12.43 15.49
C SER A 150 5.47 13.77 15.13
N LEU A 151 4.16 13.87 15.31
CA LEU A 151 3.38 15.06 14.97
C LEU A 151 3.80 16.28 15.79
N LEU A 152 4.02 16.10 17.10
CA LEU A 152 4.52 17.18 17.96
C LEU A 152 5.96 17.61 17.61
N SER A 153 6.81 16.66 17.22
CA SER A 153 8.19 16.96 16.79
C SER A 153 8.18 17.80 15.52
N LEU A 154 7.33 17.46 14.55
CA LEU A 154 7.14 18.23 13.32
C LEU A 154 6.58 19.62 13.61
N GLU A 155 5.60 19.75 14.49
CA GLU A 155 5.03 21.05 14.86
C GLU A 155 6.03 22.01 15.48
N THR A 156 6.96 21.49 16.28
CA THR A 156 8.03 22.25 16.92
C THR A 156 9.18 22.56 15.93
N TYR A 157 9.42 21.66 14.98
CA TYR A 157 10.46 21.83 13.96
C TYR A 157 10.11 22.87 12.89
N LEU A 158 8.83 22.93 12.49
CA LEU A 158 8.33 23.89 11.52
C LEU A 158 8.26 25.31 12.10
N GLU A 159 8.62 26.31 11.29
CA GLU A 159 8.39 27.71 11.66
C GLU A 159 6.88 28.03 11.79
N GLU A 160 6.52 29.09 12.49
CA GLU A 160 5.10 29.44 12.76
C GLU A 160 4.25 29.57 11.49
N SER A 161 4.84 30.02 10.37
CA SER A 161 4.15 30.18 9.08
C SER A 161 4.24 28.98 8.16
N GLU A 162 5.06 27.98 8.47
CA GLU A 162 5.22 26.81 7.62
C GLU A 162 4.03 25.85 7.75
N LYS A 163 3.60 25.31 6.61
CA LYS A 163 2.67 24.19 6.55
C LYS A 163 3.41 22.92 6.12
N LEU A 164 2.82 21.76 6.38
CA LEU A 164 3.37 20.45 6.06
C LEU A 164 2.29 19.54 5.48
N TYR A 165 2.58 18.87 4.37
CA TYR A 165 1.80 17.73 3.93
C TYR A 165 2.17 16.49 4.74
N VAL A 166 1.17 15.85 5.35
CA VAL A 166 1.31 14.60 6.11
C VAL A 166 0.71 13.48 5.26
N ILE A 167 1.57 12.61 4.72
CA ILE A 167 1.16 11.48 3.89
C ILE A 167 0.82 10.30 4.78
N SER A 168 -0.47 10.06 4.99
CA SER A 168 -0.98 8.94 5.79
C SER A 168 -2.42 8.64 5.45
N ASP A 169 -2.76 7.35 5.41
CA ASP A 169 -4.14 6.89 5.32
C ASP A 169 -4.77 6.62 6.70
N ASP A 170 -3.99 6.84 7.79
CA ASP A 170 -4.44 6.59 9.15
C ASP A 170 -5.47 7.65 9.61
N LYS A 171 -6.60 7.16 10.15
CA LYS A 171 -7.73 8.01 10.55
C LYS A 171 -7.42 8.87 11.76
N ASP A 172 -6.61 8.39 12.70
CA ASP A 172 -6.24 9.13 13.89
C ASP A 172 -5.24 10.26 13.55
N LEU A 173 -4.30 10.02 12.63
CA LEU A 173 -3.41 11.07 12.11
C LEU A 173 -4.17 12.12 11.30
N LYS A 174 -5.11 11.70 10.43
CA LYS A 174 -5.98 12.63 9.70
C LYS A 174 -6.79 13.50 10.66
N ALA A 175 -7.40 12.89 11.68
CA ALA A 175 -8.14 13.61 12.71
C ALA A 175 -7.26 14.62 13.49
N TYR A 176 -5.96 14.31 13.68
CA TYR A 176 -5.03 15.28 14.26
C TYR A 176 -4.80 16.49 13.34
N CYS A 177 -4.58 16.23 12.04
CA CYS A 177 -4.35 17.28 11.05
C CYS A 177 -5.57 18.20 10.88
N GLU A 178 -6.79 17.67 10.95
CA GLU A 178 -8.02 18.48 10.93
C GLU A 178 -8.08 19.54 12.05
N GLY A 179 -7.44 19.26 13.19
CA GLY A 179 -7.33 20.19 14.32
C GLY A 179 -6.20 21.22 14.19
N ASN A 180 -5.37 21.13 13.15
CA ASN A 180 -4.17 21.96 12.99
C ASN A 180 -4.03 22.47 11.55
N GLU A 181 -4.34 23.75 11.32
CA GLU A 181 -4.28 24.39 9.98
C GLU A 181 -2.89 24.35 9.30
N ARG A 182 -1.81 24.05 10.04
CA ARG A 182 -0.46 23.88 9.50
C ARG A 182 -0.22 22.48 8.93
N LEU A 183 -1.00 21.49 9.33
CA LEU A 183 -0.83 20.10 8.89
C LEU A 183 -1.94 19.75 7.91
N ILE A 184 -1.54 19.33 6.71
CA ILE A 184 -2.47 18.99 5.62
C ILE A 184 -2.34 17.51 5.36
N ALA A 185 -3.31 16.73 5.82
CA ALA A 185 -3.33 15.30 5.56
C ALA A 185 -3.64 15.01 4.09
N VAL A 186 -2.89 14.06 3.51
CA VAL A 186 -3.12 13.53 2.17
C VAL A 186 -2.96 12.02 2.25
N ASP A 187 -3.91 11.28 1.66
CA ASP A 187 -4.01 9.82 1.86
C ASP A 187 -2.82 9.03 1.29
N SER A 188 -2.10 9.61 0.33
CA SER A 188 -1.03 8.92 -0.38
C SER A 188 -0.04 9.87 -1.04
N LEU A 189 1.15 9.36 -1.38
CA LEU A 189 2.16 10.13 -2.09
C LEU A 189 1.72 10.43 -3.52
N GLU A 190 0.98 9.53 -4.16
CA GLU A 190 0.40 9.69 -5.49
C GLU A 190 -0.48 10.94 -5.54
N LYS A 191 -1.35 11.14 -4.54
CA LYS A 191 -2.22 12.33 -4.43
C LYS A 191 -1.41 13.60 -4.23
N LEU A 192 -0.34 13.56 -3.42
CA LEU A 192 0.55 14.71 -3.26
C LEU A 192 1.22 15.10 -4.59
N LEU A 193 1.74 14.11 -5.30
CA LEU A 193 2.41 14.31 -6.58
C LEU A 193 1.43 14.84 -7.63
N ASP A 194 0.19 14.37 -7.60
CA ASP A 194 -0.89 14.93 -8.42
C ASP A 194 -1.17 16.40 -8.10
N ILE A 195 -1.28 16.76 -6.82
CA ILE A 195 -1.43 18.16 -6.38
C ILE A 195 -0.25 19.02 -6.87
N TYR A 196 0.97 18.50 -6.76
CA TYR A 196 2.17 19.17 -7.24
C TYR A 196 2.14 19.37 -8.76
N ASN A 197 1.88 18.31 -9.52
CA ASN A 197 1.85 18.34 -10.99
C ASN A 197 0.71 19.20 -11.52
N LEU A 198 -0.45 19.22 -10.86
CA LEU A 198 -1.55 20.10 -11.22
C LEU A 198 -1.20 21.58 -11.00
N HIS A 199 -0.38 21.86 -9.97
CA HIS A 199 0.08 23.22 -9.68
C HIS A 199 1.20 23.69 -10.62
N THR A 200 2.11 22.79 -11.02
CA THR A 200 3.33 23.16 -11.74
C THR A 200 3.29 22.86 -13.23
N ASN A 201 2.41 21.96 -13.68
CA ASN A 201 2.38 21.47 -15.05
C ASN A 201 0.99 21.60 -15.68
N ALA A 202 0.89 22.46 -16.70
CA ALA A 202 -0.36 22.71 -17.42
C ALA A 202 -0.87 21.47 -18.20
N ARG A 203 -0.01 20.47 -18.45
CA ARG A 203 -0.35 19.22 -19.14
C ARG A 203 -1.24 18.32 -18.28
N THR A 204 -1.10 18.41 -16.95
CA THR A 204 -1.77 17.54 -15.99
C THR A 204 -3.28 17.52 -16.21
N GLU A 205 -3.92 18.69 -16.40
CA GLU A 205 -5.36 18.77 -16.67
C GLU A 205 -5.75 18.08 -17.99
N LYS A 206 -4.93 18.22 -19.03
CA LYS A 206 -5.17 17.60 -20.34
C LYS A 206 -5.02 16.08 -20.28
N VAL A 207 -4.04 15.59 -19.53
CA VAL A 207 -3.83 14.16 -19.31
C VAL A 207 -5.05 13.57 -18.58
N LYS A 208 -5.52 14.23 -17.52
CA LYS A 208 -6.72 13.77 -16.81
C LYS A 208 -7.95 13.73 -17.72
N GLN A 209 -8.18 14.78 -18.51
CA GLN A 209 -9.29 14.82 -19.49
C GLN A 209 -9.19 13.68 -20.52
N PHE A 210 -7.99 13.34 -20.98
CA PHE A 210 -7.79 12.22 -21.88
C PHE A 210 -8.18 10.90 -21.22
N ILE A 211 -7.69 10.65 -20.00
CA ILE A 211 -8.01 9.43 -19.24
C ILE A 211 -9.52 9.33 -18.94
N GLU A 212 -10.16 10.42 -18.55
CA GLU A 212 -11.62 10.48 -18.35
C GLU A 212 -12.39 10.10 -19.63
N SER A 213 -11.90 10.52 -20.81
CA SER A 213 -12.49 10.15 -22.10
C SER A 213 -12.30 8.67 -22.48
N LYS A 214 -11.37 7.98 -21.80
CA LYS A 214 -11.01 6.57 -22.00
C LYS A 214 -11.46 5.66 -20.85
N THR A 215 -12.29 6.17 -19.94
CA THR A 215 -12.77 5.44 -18.76
C THR A 215 -13.25 4.02 -19.07
N ASP A 216 -14.16 3.85 -20.03
CA ASP A 216 -14.72 2.52 -20.37
C ASP A 216 -13.65 1.56 -20.92
N GLU A 217 -12.71 2.07 -21.72
CA GLU A 217 -11.60 1.29 -22.28
C GLU A 217 -10.65 0.82 -21.18
N ILE A 218 -10.30 1.71 -20.25
CA ILE A 218 -9.42 1.40 -19.11
C ILE A 218 -10.10 0.39 -18.17
N LYS A 219 -11.39 0.59 -17.84
CA LYS A 219 -12.14 -0.37 -17.01
C LYS A 219 -12.18 -1.77 -17.64
N ALA A 220 -12.33 -1.86 -18.96
CA ALA A 220 -12.28 -3.14 -19.67
C ALA A 220 -10.89 -3.79 -19.57
N GLN A 221 -9.81 -3.04 -19.80
CA GLN A 221 -8.44 -3.56 -19.67
C GLN A 221 -8.11 -4.00 -18.24
N VAL A 222 -8.56 -3.25 -17.23
CA VAL A 222 -8.42 -3.64 -15.82
C VAL A 222 -9.17 -4.94 -15.55
N SER A 223 -10.41 -5.07 -16.00
CA SER A 223 -11.20 -6.30 -15.82
C SER A 223 -10.53 -7.52 -16.45
N ASP A 224 -10.00 -7.36 -17.67
CA ASP A 224 -9.24 -8.40 -18.36
C ASP A 224 -7.95 -8.77 -17.61
N TYR A 225 -7.24 -7.76 -17.06
CA TYR A 225 -6.03 -7.97 -16.26
C TYR A 225 -6.32 -8.80 -15.00
N ILE A 226 -7.35 -8.42 -14.23
CA ILE A 226 -7.74 -9.13 -13.01
C ILE A 226 -8.27 -10.52 -13.32
N SER A 227 -9.00 -10.70 -14.43
CA SER A 227 -9.48 -12.02 -14.87
C SER A 227 -8.34 -13.00 -15.20
N GLY A 228 -7.14 -12.49 -15.49
CA GLY A 228 -5.92 -13.29 -15.69
C GLY A 228 -5.14 -13.61 -14.41
N SER A 229 -5.64 -13.20 -13.25
CA SER A 229 -4.95 -13.32 -11.95
C SER A 229 -5.27 -14.63 -11.24
N ASP A 230 -4.39 -15.07 -10.34
CA ASP A 230 -4.64 -16.22 -9.47
C ASP A 230 -5.39 -15.78 -8.20
N VAL A 231 -6.52 -16.41 -7.89
CA VAL A 231 -7.30 -16.14 -6.66
C VAL A 231 -7.30 -17.37 -5.77
N TYR A 232 -7.00 -17.22 -4.49
CA TYR A 232 -6.99 -18.33 -3.53
C TYR A 232 -7.70 -17.97 -2.23
N ASN A 233 -8.29 -18.99 -1.60
CA ASN A 233 -8.95 -18.84 -0.31
C ASN A 233 -7.94 -19.07 0.83
N SER A 234 -7.89 -18.11 1.76
CA SER A 234 -7.05 -18.10 2.95
C SER A 234 -7.92 -17.85 4.18
N SER A 235 -8.89 -18.75 4.35
CA SER A 235 -9.83 -18.73 5.47
C SER A 235 -9.55 -19.86 6.46
N SER A 236 -10.32 -19.91 7.55
CA SER A 236 -10.25 -21.00 8.51
C SER A 236 -10.97 -22.28 8.05
N TRP A 237 -11.70 -22.20 6.92
CA TRP A 237 -12.37 -23.33 6.30
C TRP A 237 -11.34 -24.28 5.67
N GLU A 238 -10.92 -25.27 6.46
CA GLU A 238 -9.88 -26.24 6.08
C GLU A 238 -10.24 -26.95 4.77
N ASP A 239 -9.24 -27.06 3.87
CA ASP A 239 -9.35 -27.64 2.53
C ASP A 239 -10.35 -26.96 1.58
N ALA A 240 -10.81 -25.75 1.88
CA ALA A 240 -11.63 -24.96 0.96
C ALA A 240 -10.78 -24.22 -0.08
N GLU A 241 -11.19 -24.30 -1.35
CA GLU A 241 -10.51 -23.69 -2.48
C GLU A 241 -11.45 -22.86 -3.35
N VAL A 242 -10.91 -21.90 -4.08
CA VAL A 242 -11.67 -21.11 -5.06
C VAL A 242 -11.96 -22.01 -6.27
N ASP A 243 -13.25 -22.28 -6.52
CA ASP A 243 -13.72 -23.04 -7.70
C ASP A 243 -13.75 -22.14 -8.94
N SER A 244 -14.24 -20.90 -8.78
CA SER A 244 -14.24 -19.90 -9.84
C SER A 244 -14.34 -18.48 -9.29
N PHE A 245 -13.94 -17.50 -10.11
CA PHE A 245 -14.18 -16.09 -9.83
C PHE A 245 -14.45 -15.31 -11.12
N SER A 246 -15.07 -14.15 -11.00
CA SER A 246 -15.22 -13.18 -12.08
C SER A 246 -15.25 -11.75 -11.56
N VAL A 247 -14.79 -10.81 -12.38
CA VAL A 247 -14.95 -9.37 -12.12
C VAL A 247 -16.40 -8.98 -12.43
N SER A 248 -17.16 -8.58 -11.41
CA SER A 248 -18.55 -8.15 -11.58
C SER A 248 -18.67 -6.65 -11.81
N GLU A 249 -17.85 -5.85 -11.13
CA GLU A 249 -17.81 -4.40 -11.32
C GLU A 249 -16.38 -3.86 -11.21
N VAL A 250 -16.03 -2.94 -12.11
CA VAL A 250 -14.88 -2.04 -11.96
C VAL A 250 -15.41 -0.66 -11.63
N GLY A 251 -15.20 -0.23 -10.39
CA GLY A 251 -15.64 1.06 -9.87
C GLY A 251 -15.04 2.24 -10.62
N ASP A 252 -15.54 3.43 -10.33
CA ASP A 252 -14.88 4.67 -10.77
C ASP A 252 -13.51 4.80 -10.10
N PHE A 253 -12.63 5.56 -10.75
CA PHE A 253 -11.25 5.67 -10.31
C PHE A 253 -10.79 7.11 -10.13
N GLU A 254 -9.97 7.34 -9.10
CA GLU A 254 -9.30 8.62 -8.87
C GLU A 254 -8.01 8.67 -9.68
N ILE A 255 -7.86 9.67 -10.54
CA ILE A 255 -6.69 9.83 -11.41
C ILE A 255 -5.62 10.65 -10.69
N ASN A 256 -4.49 10.04 -10.40
CA ASN A 256 -3.32 10.71 -9.84
C ASN A 256 -2.18 10.75 -10.86
N VAL A 257 -1.78 11.94 -11.28
CA VAL A 257 -0.63 12.13 -12.17
C VAL A 257 0.64 12.19 -11.33
N VAL A 258 1.44 11.12 -11.38
CA VAL A 258 2.59 10.91 -10.49
C VAL A 258 3.85 11.55 -11.05
N HIS A 259 4.05 11.44 -12.36
CA HIS A 259 5.20 12.02 -13.06
C HIS A 259 4.80 12.50 -14.46
N VAL A 260 5.33 13.66 -14.87
CA VAL A 260 5.07 14.27 -16.17
C VAL A 260 6.38 14.75 -16.78
N SER A 261 6.69 14.28 -17.99
CA SER A 261 7.80 14.78 -18.80
C SER A 261 7.27 15.49 -20.07
N ASP A 262 8.13 15.68 -21.07
CA ASP A 262 7.73 16.25 -22.37
C ASP A 262 7.15 15.21 -23.34
N GLU A 263 7.44 13.92 -23.13
CA GLU A 263 7.08 12.83 -24.05
C GLU A 263 6.27 11.71 -23.37
N GLU A 264 6.30 11.65 -22.04
CA GLU A 264 5.65 10.60 -21.26
C GLU A 264 4.96 11.15 -20.01
N CYS A 265 3.99 10.39 -19.51
CA CYS A 265 3.33 10.64 -18.24
C CYS A 265 3.05 9.31 -17.56
N GLN A 266 3.25 9.28 -16.25
CA GLN A 266 2.97 8.12 -15.42
C GLN A 266 1.86 8.47 -14.43
N LEU A 267 0.87 7.60 -14.34
CA LEU A 267 -0.32 7.81 -13.53
C LEU A 267 -0.56 6.62 -12.60
N ALA A 268 -1.18 6.91 -11.47
CA ALA A 268 -1.76 5.93 -10.57
C ALA A 268 -3.28 6.16 -10.52
N LEU A 269 -4.04 5.15 -10.92
CA LEU A 269 -5.49 5.13 -10.77
C LEU A 269 -5.83 4.37 -9.50
N ASP A 270 -6.55 5.00 -8.57
CA ASP A 270 -7.08 4.36 -7.36
C ASP A 270 -8.51 3.90 -7.64
N LEU A 271 -8.78 2.59 -7.54
CA LEU A 271 -10.06 2.00 -7.91
C LEU A 271 -10.45 0.82 -7.03
N THR A 272 -11.76 0.67 -6.83
CA THR A 272 -12.34 -0.50 -6.17
C THR A 272 -12.92 -1.44 -7.23
N ILE A 273 -12.63 -2.73 -7.11
CA ILE A 273 -13.13 -3.80 -7.98
C ILE A 273 -13.94 -4.78 -7.15
N GLU A 274 -15.14 -5.13 -7.61
CA GLU A 274 -15.94 -6.19 -7.01
C GLU A 274 -15.64 -7.52 -7.71
N LEU A 275 -15.26 -8.52 -6.92
CA LEU A 275 -15.04 -9.89 -7.37
C LEU A 275 -16.16 -10.79 -6.87
N ASP A 276 -16.86 -11.45 -7.79
CA ASP A 276 -17.74 -12.56 -7.49
C ASP A 276 -16.88 -13.81 -7.38
N VAL A 277 -16.83 -14.43 -6.19
CA VAL A 277 -15.97 -15.58 -5.91
C VAL A 277 -16.82 -16.75 -5.43
N THR A 278 -16.61 -17.91 -6.03
CA THR A 278 -17.20 -19.17 -5.63
C THR A 278 -16.15 -20.04 -4.97
N VAL A 279 -16.32 -20.35 -3.70
CA VAL A 279 -15.44 -21.22 -2.91
C VAL A 279 -16.14 -22.53 -2.62
N ILE A 280 -15.45 -23.63 -2.87
CA ILE A 280 -15.91 -24.98 -2.56
C ILE A 280 -15.01 -25.57 -1.48
N GLY A 281 -15.64 -26.19 -0.49
CA GLY A 281 -14.92 -26.84 0.59
C GLY A 281 -15.72 -27.95 1.23
N PRO A 282 -15.14 -28.65 2.22
CA PRO A 282 -15.82 -29.72 2.93
C PRO A 282 -17.04 -29.20 3.70
N ASP A 283 -18.15 -29.95 3.69
CA ASP A 283 -19.34 -29.62 4.49
C ASP A 283 -19.15 -30.09 5.94
N PHE A 284 -18.59 -29.23 6.79
CA PHE A 284 -18.43 -29.52 8.22
C PHE A 284 -19.75 -29.32 8.98
N SER A 285 -20.66 -28.50 8.47
CA SER A 285 -22.01 -28.30 9.02
C SER A 285 -22.78 -29.62 9.19
N ASN A 286 -22.66 -30.52 8.20
CA ASN A 286 -23.29 -31.83 8.21
C ASN A 286 -22.33 -32.97 8.58
N GLY A 287 -21.09 -32.65 8.96
CA GLY A 287 -20.12 -33.65 9.35
C GLY A 287 -20.26 -34.13 10.79
N VAL A 288 -19.52 -35.19 11.11
CA VAL A 288 -19.57 -35.87 12.40
C VAL A 288 -18.20 -35.80 13.05
N TYR A 289 -18.15 -35.25 14.27
CA TYR A 289 -16.94 -35.30 15.08
C TYR A 289 -16.78 -36.65 15.76
N ASP A 290 -15.70 -37.37 15.44
CA ASP A 290 -15.32 -38.58 16.14
C ASP A 290 -14.41 -38.26 17.32
N LYS A 291 -14.89 -38.53 18.53
CA LYS A 291 -14.14 -38.29 19.77
C LYS A 291 -13.02 -39.30 20.00
N GLU A 292 -13.10 -40.50 19.42
CA GLU A 292 -12.05 -41.53 19.57
C GLU A 292 -10.82 -41.17 18.73
N ASP A 293 -11.03 -40.66 17.52
CA ASP A 293 -9.96 -40.24 16.60
C ASP A 293 -9.53 -38.78 16.80
N GLY A 294 -10.36 -37.96 17.45
CA GLY A 294 -10.12 -36.53 17.59
C GLY A 294 -10.15 -35.79 16.25
N HIS A 295 -10.95 -36.29 15.30
CA HIS A 295 -11.02 -35.81 13.93
C HIS A 295 -12.46 -35.55 13.51
N PHE A 296 -12.67 -34.55 12.66
CA PHE A 296 -13.97 -34.21 12.11
C PHE A 296 -14.11 -34.83 10.72
N TYR A 297 -15.17 -35.60 10.50
CA TYR A 297 -15.44 -36.22 9.20
C TYR A 297 -16.59 -35.50 8.51
N SER A 298 -16.32 -34.81 7.40
CA SER A 298 -17.34 -34.25 6.51
C SER A 298 -17.74 -35.28 5.45
N PHE A 299 -19.01 -35.24 5.04
CA PHE A 299 -19.56 -36.11 4.00
C PHE A 299 -20.10 -35.27 2.84
N GLY A 300 -19.21 -34.90 1.93
CA GLY A 300 -19.52 -34.07 0.77
C GLY A 300 -18.87 -32.70 0.84
N SER A 301 -19.20 -31.86 -0.13
CA SER A 301 -18.73 -30.49 -0.24
C SER A 301 -19.92 -29.55 -0.21
N THR A 302 -19.69 -28.34 0.29
CA THR A 302 -20.62 -27.21 0.16
C THR A 302 -19.92 -26.07 -0.58
N THR A 303 -20.72 -25.14 -1.10
CA THR A 303 -20.25 -24.02 -1.90
C THR A 303 -20.74 -22.72 -1.29
N ARG A 304 -19.86 -21.72 -1.30
CA ARG A 304 -20.12 -20.35 -0.87
C ARG A 304 -19.86 -19.41 -2.04
N GLU A 305 -20.74 -18.45 -2.22
CA GLU A 305 -20.62 -17.38 -3.22
C GLU A 305 -20.61 -16.05 -2.48
N GLU A 306 -19.57 -15.25 -2.70
CA GLU A 306 -19.43 -13.93 -2.07
C GLU A 306 -18.98 -12.89 -3.10
N VAL A 307 -19.44 -11.65 -2.91
CA VAL A 307 -18.97 -10.48 -3.64
C VAL A 307 -18.04 -9.71 -2.73
N ILE A 308 -16.76 -9.65 -3.09
CA ILE A 308 -15.71 -9.08 -2.24
C ILE A 308 -15.10 -7.86 -2.95
N PRO A 309 -15.14 -6.67 -2.32
CA PRO A 309 -14.50 -5.49 -2.85
C PRO A 309 -13.00 -5.51 -2.57
N PHE A 310 -12.20 -5.15 -3.58
CA PHE A 310 -10.76 -4.98 -3.47
C PHE A 310 -10.34 -3.61 -3.99
N ASP A 311 -9.52 -2.92 -3.22
CA ASP A 311 -8.90 -1.66 -3.64
C ASP A 311 -7.56 -1.96 -4.33
N PHE A 312 -7.44 -1.49 -5.57
CA PHE A 312 -6.25 -1.62 -6.39
C PHE A 312 -5.73 -0.26 -6.83
N ILE A 313 -4.40 -0.19 -6.96
CA ILE A 313 -3.74 0.88 -7.69
C ILE A 313 -3.33 0.32 -9.05
N CYS A 314 -3.88 0.90 -10.11
CA CYS A 314 -3.50 0.62 -11.48
C CYS A 314 -2.50 1.69 -11.95
N GLU A 315 -1.31 1.26 -12.33
CA GLU A 315 -0.26 2.11 -12.88
C GLU A 315 -0.39 2.17 -14.40
N LEU A 316 -0.43 3.39 -14.94
CA LEU A 316 -0.53 3.64 -16.38
C LEU A 316 0.68 4.45 -16.86
N ASN A 317 1.26 4.04 -17.98
CA ASN A 317 2.25 4.81 -18.70
C ASN A 317 1.65 5.31 -20.01
N LEU A 318 1.70 6.63 -20.22
CA LEU A 318 1.28 7.28 -21.46
C LEU A 318 2.49 7.82 -22.20
N SER A 319 2.46 7.72 -23.53
CA SER A 319 3.31 8.51 -24.42
C SER A 319 2.47 9.52 -25.19
N TYR A 320 3.00 10.71 -25.44
CA TYR A 320 2.31 11.75 -26.21
C TYR A 320 3.30 12.76 -26.80
N GLU A 321 2.82 13.53 -27.78
CA GLU A 321 3.49 14.76 -28.23
C GLU A 321 2.76 15.98 -27.66
N PHE A 322 3.49 16.95 -27.09
CA PHE A 322 2.89 18.19 -26.58
C PHE A 322 3.14 19.36 -27.52
N VAL A 323 2.18 19.62 -28.42
CA VAL A 323 2.29 20.64 -29.47
C VAL A 323 1.23 21.71 -29.25
N GLY A 324 1.66 22.98 -29.20
CA GLY A 324 0.73 24.11 -29.15
C GLY A 324 -0.14 24.21 -27.90
N GLY A 325 0.19 23.51 -26.81
CA GLY A 325 -0.60 23.48 -25.57
C GLY A 325 -1.63 22.36 -25.51
N GLU A 326 -1.66 21.48 -26.50
CA GLU A 326 -2.54 20.31 -26.58
C GLU A 326 -1.71 19.02 -26.61
N LEU A 327 -2.34 17.93 -26.20
CA LEU A 327 -1.78 16.59 -26.32
C LEU A 327 -2.15 16.03 -27.71
N GLU A 328 -1.14 15.61 -28.47
CA GLU A 328 -1.27 14.92 -29.76
C GLU A 328 -0.69 13.51 -29.64
N ASP A 329 -1.15 12.59 -30.49
CA ASP A 329 -0.66 11.20 -30.58
C ASP A 329 -0.54 10.48 -29.22
N VAL A 330 -1.55 10.66 -28.36
CA VAL A 330 -1.59 10.05 -27.02
C VAL A 330 -1.87 8.56 -27.11
N GLU A 331 -0.95 7.76 -26.58
CA GLU A 331 -1.07 6.30 -26.51
C GLU A 331 -0.89 5.81 -25.06
N ILE A 332 -1.70 4.84 -24.66
CA ILE A 332 -1.49 4.07 -23.43
C ILE A 332 -0.46 3.00 -23.77
N VAL A 333 0.76 3.16 -23.27
CA VAL A 333 1.90 2.28 -23.55
C VAL A 333 1.83 1.02 -22.70
N ASP A 334 1.47 1.18 -21.43
CA ASP A 334 1.45 0.09 -20.45
C ASP A 334 0.37 0.30 -19.39
N LEU A 335 -0.20 -0.81 -18.92
CA LEU A 335 -1.16 -0.90 -17.82
C LEU A 335 -0.78 -2.06 -16.92
N TYR A 336 -0.50 -1.75 -15.66
CA TYR A 336 -0.01 -2.72 -14.70
C TYR A 336 -0.70 -2.56 -13.34
N ILE A 337 -1.05 -3.68 -12.70
CA ILE A 337 -1.62 -3.69 -11.35
C ILE A 337 -0.68 -4.47 -10.43
N PRO A 338 0.18 -3.80 -9.64
CA PRO A 338 1.24 -4.45 -8.87
C PRO A 338 0.78 -5.59 -7.95
N LYS A 339 -0.39 -5.43 -7.34
CA LYS A 339 -0.96 -6.36 -6.34
C LYS A 339 -1.95 -7.36 -6.91
N ALA A 340 -2.14 -7.41 -8.23
CA ALA A 340 -3.14 -8.29 -8.83
C ALA A 340 -2.61 -9.70 -9.16
N HIS A 341 -1.29 -9.94 -9.16
CA HIS A 341 -0.75 -11.26 -9.54
C HIS A 341 -1.32 -12.43 -8.73
N SER A 342 -1.59 -12.22 -7.45
CA SER A 342 -2.24 -13.21 -6.58
C SER A 342 -3.15 -12.51 -5.58
N ILE A 343 -4.44 -12.82 -5.63
CA ILE A 343 -5.49 -12.20 -4.82
C ILE A 343 -5.94 -13.19 -3.75
N GLU A 344 -5.83 -12.76 -2.50
CA GLU A 344 -6.26 -13.54 -1.35
C GLU A 344 -7.70 -13.18 -0.98
N VAL A 345 -8.57 -14.19 -0.89
CA VAL A 345 -9.93 -14.05 -0.35
C VAL A 345 -10.04 -14.80 0.98
N ASN A 346 -10.98 -14.39 1.84
CA ASN A 346 -11.26 -15.06 3.10
C ASN A 346 -12.75 -15.42 3.15
N VAL A 347 -13.12 -16.54 2.52
CA VAL A 347 -14.48 -17.06 2.49
C VAL A 347 -14.58 -18.23 3.46
N GLU A 348 -15.37 -18.07 4.51
CA GLU A 348 -15.62 -19.10 5.51
C GLU A 348 -16.84 -19.94 5.13
N GLU A 349 -16.96 -21.15 5.69
CA GLU A 349 -18.16 -21.99 5.52
C GLU A 349 -19.43 -21.28 6.04
N HIS A 350 -19.27 -20.47 7.10
CA HIS A 350 -20.33 -19.72 7.77
C HIS A 350 -19.97 -18.24 7.89
N ASP A 351 -20.97 -17.37 7.73
CA ASP A 351 -20.79 -15.94 8.01
C ASP A 351 -20.40 -15.77 9.50
N GLN A 352 -19.34 -15.01 9.76
CA GLN A 352 -18.87 -14.71 11.12
C GLN A 352 -19.94 -14.07 12.03
N SER A 353 -21.05 -13.59 11.44
CA SER A 353 -22.19 -13.01 12.15
C SER A 353 -23.09 -14.02 12.89
N GLU A 354 -22.97 -15.32 12.63
CA GLU A 354 -23.82 -16.35 13.25
C GLU A 354 -23.31 -16.87 14.62
N TRP A 355 -22.16 -16.38 15.11
CA TRP A 355 -21.50 -16.84 16.33
C TRP A 355 -21.43 -15.81 17.47
N TYR A 356 -22.44 -14.94 17.63
CA TYR A 356 -22.59 -14.06 18.79
C TYR A 356 -23.94 -14.12 19.49
#